data_AF-A0A954YNW9-F1
#
_entry.id   AF-A0A954YNW9-F1
#
_cell.length_a   1.000
_cell.length_b   1.000
_cell.length_c   1.000
_cell.angle_alpha   90.00
_cell.angle_beta   90.00
_cell.angle_gamma   90.00
#
_symmetry.space_group_name_H-M   'P 1'
#
loop_
_entity.id
_entity.type
_entity.pdbx_description
1 polymer ?
#
loop_
_entity_poly.entity_id
_entity_poly.type
_entity_poly.pdbx_seq_one_letter_code
_entity_poly.pdbx_strand_id
1 'polypeptide(L)'
;MSRGKRQFPWLAILSFTLLAGGGYFITACTPQDSGGDGQMDGSDNMNSNGSSNDDGMGDSSDDSTCKQADDEGNEFETEVSTMSAQGKMLTMNRKVITTPDMNDGLRVETEILSDGALVMRIITTDDGMGKVNVDVEYGDEVPGVDAANIVVENGMIKGTIDGRDINEMEADGADASNTTFADGMPAPDDGASDDLKNALNELFAKADSAGDDCEATVPDMADANSNGAKMAKVLGLPPQDSGHDSDPEATAGCIGCWAGCSTGAAVCIAGVSVACAASLVFYAVCEAAAVAGCAVAYIGCVAGCNATGAPCCPVSCGSVACCLSEETCLNAQIGLCCDVGKTPCVGENCCAATETCIDFGPNAGICCEPEQICGNTCCEATDTCIEDANLCCPEGQAPCDDKCCGEGEECLGDGVCCGPPNISCGTSCCDELANCNEATDTCCGFDQDPCGTGCCEVGESCLGNSCCPDAQVCGNICCPDGNFCQDDNLTCEACPNATDTPCDVGGCCPAGMTCQGIEGICCGQQELYCDGACRPAGECIK
;
A
#
# COMPACT_ATOMS: atom_id res chain seq x y z
N MET A 1 4.95 -18.24 -4.71
CA MET A 1 6.28 -18.50 -5.31
C MET A 1 6.26 -18.05 -6.76
N SER A 2 6.67 -16.80 -7.00
CA SER A 2 7.19 -16.29 -8.27
C SER A 2 7.78 -14.92 -7.91
N ARG A 3 9.11 -14.78 -7.97
CA ARG A 3 9.81 -13.51 -7.71
C ARG A 3 9.74 -12.69 -8.99
N GLY A 4 8.90 -11.67 -9.01
CA GLY A 4 8.93 -10.63 -10.04
C GLY A 4 10.13 -9.72 -9.80
N LYS A 5 11.10 -9.73 -10.73
CA LYS A 5 12.12 -8.69 -10.84
C LYS A 5 11.39 -7.40 -11.22
N ARG A 6 11.49 -6.37 -10.39
CA ARG A 6 10.99 -5.01 -10.69
C ARG A 6 12.02 -4.33 -11.60
N GLN A 7 11.53 -3.71 -12.67
CA GLN A 7 12.27 -2.79 -13.53
C GLN A 7 12.15 -1.39 -12.90
N PHE A 8 13.28 -0.71 -12.71
CA PHE A 8 13.37 0.69 -12.28
C PHE A 8 13.20 1.61 -13.51
N PRO A 9 12.44 2.73 -13.45
CA PRO A 9 12.39 3.70 -14.55
C PRO A 9 13.56 4.70 -14.42
N TRP A 10 14.49 4.73 -15.37
CA TRP A 10 14.62 5.63 -16.53
C TRP A 10 15.21 7.01 -16.18
N LEU A 11 16.54 7.12 -16.34
CA LEU A 11 17.25 8.38 -16.63
C LEU A 11 16.88 8.81 -18.05
N ALA A 12 16.20 9.96 -18.20
CA ALA A 12 15.97 10.55 -19.51
C ALA A 12 17.18 11.42 -19.90
N ILE A 13 18.04 10.93 -20.80
CA ILE A 13 19.04 11.76 -21.48
C ILE A 13 18.82 11.66 -22.99
N LEU A 14 18.37 12.78 -23.56
CA LEU A 14 18.10 12.95 -24.98
C LEU A 14 19.40 13.05 -25.78
N SER A 15 19.59 12.14 -26.73
CA SER A 15 20.59 12.25 -27.78
C SER A 15 20.17 13.30 -28.81
N PHE A 16 20.97 14.35 -29.06
CA PHE A 16 20.80 15.19 -30.26
C PHE A 16 22.11 15.65 -30.92
N THR A 17 22.10 15.56 -32.25
CA THR A 17 23.08 16.13 -33.18
C THR A 17 22.60 17.52 -33.61
N LEU A 18 23.40 18.57 -33.43
CA LEU A 18 23.13 19.89 -33.99
C LEU A 18 24.27 20.35 -34.94
N LEU A 19 23.86 20.62 -36.17
CA LEU A 19 24.68 21.10 -37.29
C LEU A 19 25.12 22.55 -37.06
N ALA A 20 26.39 22.76 -36.70
CA ALA A 20 27.30 23.71 -37.36
C ALA A 20 28.68 23.76 -36.67
N GLY A 21 29.72 23.27 -37.34
CA GLY A 21 31.06 23.83 -37.18
C GLY A 21 32.02 23.22 -36.16
N GLY A 22 31.88 21.96 -35.78
CA GLY A 22 32.89 21.21 -35.01
C GLY A 22 32.42 19.78 -34.83
N GLY A 23 33.07 18.82 -35.50
CA GLY A 23 32.61 17.43 -35.49
C GLY A 23 32.87 16.76 -34.16
N TYR A 24 31.82 16.47 -33.40
CA TYR A 24 31.83 15.53 -32.29
C TYR A 24 31.51 14.13 -32.82
N PHE A 25 32.26 13.13 -32.37
CA PHE A 25 31.91 11.72 -32.55
C PHE A 25 31.62 11.14 -31.16
N ILE A 26 30.36 10.90 -30.86
CA ILE A 26 29.99 9.94 -29.81
C ILE A 26 30.23 8.56 -30.42
N THR A 27 31.18 7.81 -29.89
CA THR A 27 31.43 6.43 -30.34
C THR A 27 30.56 5.50 -29.50
N ALA A 28 29.59 4.85 -30.14
CA ALA A 28 28.79 3.79 -29.52
C ALA A 28 29.68 2.59 -29.13
N CYS A 29 29.34 1.98 -27.99
CA CYS A 29 30.12 0.93 -27.32
C CYS A 29 30.57 -0.22 -28.25
N THR A 30 31.81 -0.68 -28.07
CA THR A 30 32.26 -2.00 -28.54
C THR A 30 31.98 -3.05 -27.45
N PRO A 31 31.26 -4.15 -27.73
CA PRO A 31 31.03 -5.21 -26.75
C PRO A 31 32.35 -5.88 -26.37
N GLN A 32 32.52 -6.14 -25.07
CA GLN A 32 33.65 -6.89 -24.53
C GLN A 32 33.32 -8.39 -24.63
N ASP A 33 34.04 -9.11 -25.50
CA ASP A 33 33.93 -10.58 -25.64
C ASP A 33 34.40 -11.25 -24.33
N SER A 34 33.47 -11.62 -23.46
CA SER A 34 33.71 -12.50 -22.33
C SER A 34 33.79 -13.95 -22.82
N GLY A 35 34.96 -14.32 -23.36
CA GLY A 35 35.30 -15.70 -23.69
C GLY A 35 35.40 -16.58 -22.45
N GLY A 36 34.32 -17.30 -22.13
CA GLY A 36 34.28 -18.32 -21.09
C GLY A 36 34.10 -19.72 -21.67
N ASP A 37 35.21 -20.47 -21.80
CA ASP A 37 35.19 -21.92 -22.04
C ASP A 37 34.79 -22.65 -20.75
N GLY A 38 33.52 -23.05 -20.65
CA GLY A 38 32.95 -23.81 -19.54
C GLY A 38 32.25 -25.09 -20.03
N GLN A 39 32.99 -26.19 -20.02
CA GLN A 39 32.63 -27.55 -20.42
C GLN A 39 31.45 -28.12 -19.59
N MET A 40 30.36 -28.53 -20.25
CA MET A 40 29.24 -29.29 -19.65
C MET A 40 29.26 -30.76 -20.11
N ASP A 41 29.55 -31.69 -19.19
CA ASP A 41 28.96 -33.04 -19.14
C ASP A 41 27.74 -32.93 -18.18
N GLY A 42 26.57 -33.52 -18.32
CA GLY A 42 26.03 -34.55 -19.20
C GLY A 42 24.99 -35.36 -18.40
N SER A 43 23.76 -35.44 -18.94
CA SER A 43 22.73 -36.49 -18.71
C SER A 43 21.71 -36.35 -17.54
N ASP A 44 20.44 -36.09 -17.91
CA ASP A 44 19.23 -36.92 -17.67
C ASP A 44 17.96 -36.04 -17.87
N ASN A 45 17.29 -36.07 -19.03
CA ASN A 45 16.28 -37.02 -19.53
C ASN A 45 14.87 -36.94 -18.86
N MET A 46 13.94 -36.21 -19.49
CA MET A 46 12.62 -36.65 -20.00
C MET A 46 11.51 -35.57 -19.92
N ASN A 47 11.11 -35.13 -21.13
CA ASN A 47 9.74 -35.12 -21.64
C ASN A 47 8.71 -34.12 -21.04
N SER A 48 8.34 -33.11 -21.85
CA SER A 48 6.94 -32.70 -22.10
C SER A 48 6.86 -31.79 -23.34
N ASN A 49 6.05 -32.23 -24.30
CA ASN A 49 5.61 -31.50 -25.50
C ASN A 49 4.80 -30.24 -25.15
N GLY A 50 4.93 -29.18 -25.95
CA GLY A 50 3.93 -28.10 -25.97
C GLY A 50 4.34 -26.83 -26.72
N SER A 51 4.16 -26.87 -28.05
CA SER A 51 4.04 -25.78 -29.03
C SER A 51 4.43 -24.32 -28.69
N SER A 52 5.42 -23.89 -29.49
CA SER A 52 5.77 -22.55 -29.97
C SER A 52 4.61 -21.71 -30.51
N ASN A 53 4.65 -20.41 -30.22
CA ASN A 53 4.53 -19.30 -31.18
C ASN A 53 5.13 -18.04 -30.55
N ASP A 54 6.39 -17.76 -30.92
CA ASP A 54 7.12 -16.53 -30.68
C ASP A 54 6.79 -15.53 -31.79
N ASP A 55 6.31 -14.33 -31.44
CA ASP A 55 6.39 -13.15 -32.29
C ASP A 55 7.24 -12.11 -31.54
N GLY A 56 8.52 -12.06 -31.90
CA GLY A 56 9.47 -11.08 -31.40
C GLY A 56 9.22 -9.71 -32.02
N MET A 57 8.82 -8.75 -31.19
CA MET A 57 8.96 -7.32 -31.47
C MET A 57 10.12 -6.80 -30.61
N GLY A 58 11.29 -6.68 -31.24
CA GLY A 58 12.39 -5.91 -30.69
C GLY A 58 12.18 -4.45 -31.01
N ASP A 59 11.79 -3.67 -29.99
CA ASP A 59 11.89 -2.21 -30.03
C ASP A 59 13.33 -1.85 -29.65
N SER A 60 14.08 -1.37 -30.63
CA SER A 60 15.39 -0.76 -30.47
C SER A 60 15.17 0.74 -30.27
N SER A 61 15.17 1.20 -29.02
CA SER A 61 15.39 2.60 -28.67
C SER A 61 16.89 2.84 -28.51
N ASP A 62 17.46 3.70 -29.35
CA ASP A 62 18.86 4.10 -29.34
C ASP A 62 19.18 4.90 -28.06
N ASP A 63 19.68 4.21 -27.03
CA ASP A 63 20.28 4.79 -25.84
C ASP A 63 21.80 4.58 -25.91
N SER A 64 22.57 5.66 -25.83
CA SER A 64 24.04 5.63 -25.91
C SER A 64 24.72 5.38 -24.57
N THR A 65 23.97 5.09 -23.50
CA THR A 65 24.52 4.72 -22.20
C THR A 65 24.67 3.20 -22.07
N CYS A 66 25.86 2.75 -21.70
CA CYS A 66 26.13 1.33 -21.47
C CYS A 66 26.11 1.05 -19.97
N LYS A 67 24.98 0.54 -19.47
CA LYS A 67 24.89 -0.03 -18.13
C LYS A 67 25.67 -1.33 -18.07
N GLN A 68 26.63 -1.38 -17.16
CA GLN A 68 27.41 -2.58 -16.88
C GLN A 68 27.42 -2.80 -15.37
N ALA A 69 27.49 -4.07 -14.96
CA ALA A 69 27.75 -4.43 -13.58
C ALA A 69 29.20 -4.89 -13.48
N ASP A 70 29.91 -4.46 -12.45
CA ASP A 70 31.23 -5.01 -12.15
C ASP A 70 31.13 -6.41 -11.51
N ASP A 71 32.27 -7.05 -11.26
CA ASP A 71 32.33 -8.37 -10.63
C ASP A 71 31.78 -8.39 -9.19
N GLU A 72 31.59 -7.22 -8.57
CA GLU A 72 31.02 -7.04 -7.24
C GLU A 72 29.50 -6.77 -7.28
N GLY A 73 28.93 -6.63 -8.48
CA GLY A 73 27.52 -6.37 -8.69
C GLY A 73 27.12 -4.90 -8.60
N ASN A 74 28.09 -3.98 -8.60
CA ASN A 74 27.82 -2.55 -8.64
C ASN A 74 27.42 -2.16 -10.06
N GLU A 75 26.29 -1.48 -10.21
CA GLU A 75 25.90 -0.90 -11.49
C GLU A 75 26.73 0.36 -11.73
N PHE A 76 27.28 0.47 -12.93
CA PHE A 76 27.98 1.67 -13.37
C PHE A 76 27.56 2.11 -14.76
N GLU A 77 27.61 3.42 -14.95
CA GLU A 77 27.37 4.10 -16.22
C GLU A 77 28.68 4.76 -16.66
N THR A 78 29.06 4.54 -17.92
CA THR A 78 30.26 5.15 -18.52
C THR A 78 29.86 6.11 -19.63
N GLU A 79 30.31 7.35 -19.51
CA GLU A 79 30.16 8.41 -20.50
C GLU A 79 31.53 8.74 -21.07
N VAL A 80 31.66 8.79 -22.39
CA VAL A 80 32.90 9.17 -23.06
C VAL A 80 32.66 10.41 -23.90
N SER A 81 33.37 11.49 -23.57
CA SER A 81 33.37 12.74 -24.31
C SER A 81 34.73 12.98 -24.93
N THR A 82 34.77 13.36 -26.21
CA THR A 82 36.03 13.70 -26.89
C THR A 82 35.97 15.12 -27.41
N MET A 83 37.11 15.82 -27.35
CA MET A 83 37.27 17.10 -28.01
C MET A 83 38.68 17.29 -28.54
N SER A 84 38.81 18.14 -29.54
CA SER A 84 40.11 18.61 -30.01
C SER A 84 40.31 20.05 -29.58
N ALA A 85 41.43 20.32 -28.92
CA ALA A 85 41.88 21.67 -28.57
C ALA A 85 43.37 21.78 -28.90
N GLN A 86 43.75 22.86 -29.59
CA GLN A 86 45.13 23.16 -29.95
C GLN A 86 45.90 22.02 -30.66
N GLY A 87 45.20 21.14 -31.37
CA GLY A 87 45.79 20.02 -32.10
C GLY A 87 46.07 18.77 -31.26
N LYS A 88 45.77 18.80 -29.96
CA LYS A 88 45.69 17.61 -29.10
C LYS A 88 44.25 17.11 -29.05
N MET A 89 44.07 15.81 -28.93
CA MET A 89 42.76 15.19 -28.71
C MET A 89 42.62 14.86 -27.23
N LEU A 90 41.70 15.55 -26.55
CA LEU A 90 41.33 15.27 -25.17
C LEU A 90 40.14 14.31 -25.15
N THR A 91 40.26 13.23 -24.38
CA THR A 91 39.17 12.30 -24.09
C THR A 91 38.87 12.35 -22.62
N MET A 92 37.61 12.61 -22.25
CA MET A 92 37.11 12.51 -20.89
C MET A 92 36.25 11.25 -20.78
N ASN A 93 36.71 10.27 -20.00
CA ASN A 93 35.94 9.11 -19.62
C ASN A 93 35.37 9.35 -18.22
N ARG A 94 34.06 9.40 -18.08
CA ARG A 94 33.38 9.51 -16.79
C ARG A 94 32.70 8.19 -16.49
N LYS A 95 32.99 7.61 -15.32
CA LYS A 95 32.38 6.40 -14.81
C LYS A 95 31.68 6.72 -13.49
N VAL A 96 30.36 6.64 -13.48
CA VAL A 96 29.55 6.81 -12.28
C VAL A 96 29.25 5.42 -11.73
N ILE A 97 29.67 5.16 -10.49
CA ILE A 97 29.44 3.91 -9.79
C ILE A 97 28.46 4.20 -8.66
N THR A 98 27.25 3.67 -8.79
CA THR A 98 26.21 3.73 -7.77
C THR A 98 26.16 2.40 -7.02
N THR A 99 26.35 2.44 -5.71
CA THR A 99 26.14 1.27 -4.86
C THR A 99 24.64 1.09 -4.59
N PRO A 100 24.16 -0.15 -4.43
CA PRO A 100 22.73 -0.42 -4.24
C PRO A 100 22.17 0.03 -2.87
N ASP A 101 23.04 0.30 -1.89
CA ASP A 101 22.63 0.83 -0.59
C ASP A 101 22.72 2.36 -0.62
N MET A 102 21.61 3.05 -0.39
CA MET A 102 21.57 4.53 -0.39
C MET A 102 22.50 5.16 0.66
N ASN A 103 23.03 4.36 1.59
CA ASN A 103 24.00 4.81 2.59
C ASN A 103 25.46 4.57 2.18
N ASP A 104 25.74 3.84 1.10
CA ASP A 104 27.09 3.44 0.71
C ASP A 104 27.83 4.49 -0.14
N GLY A 105 27.18 5.64 -0.37
CA GLY A 105 27.84 6.79 -0.97
C GLY A 105 27.99 6.74 -2.50
N LEU A 106 28.34 7.87 -3.11
CA LEU A 106 28.49 8.00 -4.57
C LEU A 106 29.96 7.97 -4.93
N ARG A 107 30.35 7.11 -5.89
CA ARG A 107 31.70 7.13 -6.46
C ARG A 107 31.67 7.55 -7.93
N VAL A 108 32.35 8.65 -8.24
CA VAL A 108 32.51 9.16 -9.61
C VAL A 108 33.99 9.12 -9.97
N GLU A 109 34.32 8.44 -11.05
CA GLU A 109 35.67 8.42 -11.62
C GLU A 109 35.65 9.20 -12.93
N THR A 110 36.53 10.19 -13.08
CA THR A 110 36.69 10.98 -14.29
C THR A 110 38.14 10.90 -14.73
N GLU A 111 38.38 10.31 -15.89
CA GLU A 111 39.70 10.18 -16.49
C GLU A 111 39.80 11.10 -17.70
N ILE A 112 40.82 11.96 -17.72
CA ILE A 112 41.13 12.83 -18.85
C ILE A 112 42.41 12.31 -19.50
N LEU A 113 42.32 11.98 -20.77
CA LEU A 113 43.42 11.50 -21.60
C LEU A 113 43.76 12.56 -22.67
N SER A 114 45.04 12.79 -22.93
CA SER A 114 45.54 13.57 -24.07
C SER A 114 46.25 12.64 -25.04
N ASP A 115 45.73 12.50 -26.26
CA ASP A 115 46.25 11.58 -27.27
C ASP A 115 46.40 10.13 -26.74
N GLY A 116 45.54 9.74 -25.80
CA GLY A 116 45.53 8.43 -25.14
C GLY A 116 46.45 8.29 -23.93
N ALA A 117 47.27 9.30 -23.61
CA ALA A 117 48.05 9.35 -22.37
C ALA A 117 47.24 9.97 -21.24
N LEU A 118 47.35 9.43 -20.03
CA LEU A 118 46.69 10.00 -18.85
C LEU A 118 47.20 11.42 -18.60
N VAL A 119 46.27 12.36 -18.49
CA VAL A 119 46.53 13.72 -17.99
C VAL A 119 46.21 13.76 -16.51
N MET A 120 44.98 13.37 -16.16
CA MET A 120 44.54 13.27 -14.77
C MET A 120 43.38 12.28 -14.64
N ARG A 121 43.28 11.61 -13.50
CA ARG A 121 42.13 10.82 -13.08
C ARG A 121 41.64 11.33 -11.74
N ILE A 122 40.39 11.72 -11.67
CA ILE A 122 39.71 12.24 -10.47
C ILE A 122 38.75 11.17 -10.00
N ILE A 123 38.90 10.71 -8.76
CA ILE A 123 37.99 9.79 -8.10
C ILE A 123 37.35 10.53 -6.94
N THR A 124 36.09 10.91 -7.10
CA THR A 124 35.28 11.49 -6.03
C THR A 124 34.50 10.37 -5.36
N THR A 125 34.61 10.27 -4.04
CA THR A 125 33.82 9.35 -3.20
C THR A 125 33.10 10.16 -2.14
N ASP A 126 31.79 10.23 -2.20
CA ASP A 126 30.94 10.70 -1.10
C ASP A 126 30.60 9.50 -0.22
N ASP A 127 30.68 9.62 1.11
CA ASP A 127 30.29 8.55 2.03
C ASP A 127 28.83 8.61 2.51
N GLY A 128 28.04 9.56 1.98
CA GLY A 128 26.64 9.78 2.37
C GLY A 128 26.47 10.43 3.74
N MET A 129 27.55 10.68 4.47
CA MET A 129 27.56 11.31 5.81
C MET A 129 28.16 12.73 5.78
N GLY A 130 28.29 13.33 4.59
CA GLY A 130 28.81 14.68 4.41
C GLY A 130 30.33 14.75 4.39
N LYS A 131 31.01 13.62 4.17
CA LYS A 131 32.44 13.58 3.88
C LYS A 131 32.66 13.19 2.42
N VAL A 132 33.36 14.05 1.71
CA VAL A 132 33.75 13.84 0.31
C VAL A 132 35.25 13.61 0.26
N ASN A 133 35.68 12.52 -0.34
CA ASN A 133 37.07 12.27 -0.66
C ASN A 133 37.28 12.48 -2.17
N VAL A 134 38.32 13.21 -2.54
CA VAL A 134 38.71 13.49 -3.92
C VAL A 134 40.15 13.03 -4.07
N ASP A 135 40.33 11.88 -4.71
CA ASP A 135 41.63 11.37 -5.11
C ASP A 135 41.92 11.81 -6.54
N VAL A 136 43.04 12.51 -6.74
CA VAL A 136 43.50 12.92 -8.08
C VAL A 136 44.83 12.24 -8.36
N GLU A 137 44.87 11.43 -9.41
CA GLU A 137 46.09 10.84 -9.97
C GLU A 137 46.47 11.65 -11.19
N TYR A 138 47.68 12.19 -11.23
CA TYR A 138 48.20 12.94 -12.36
C TYR A 138 49.06 12.03 -13.24
N GLY A 139 48.92 12.16 -14.55
CA GLY A 139 49.76 11.42 -15.50
C GLY A 139 51.04 12.18 -15.88
N ASP A 140 51.89 11.54 -16.67
CA ASP A 140 53.21 12.06 -17.06
C ASP A 140 53.18 13.43 -17.79
N GLU A 141 52.01 13.84 -18.32
CA GLU A 141 51.80 15.15 -18.97
C GLU A 141 51.74 16.32 -17.97
N VAL A 142 51.61 16.06 -16.67
CA VAL A 142 51.62 17.04 -15.56
C VAL A 142 52.83 16.76 -14.65
N PRO A 143 54.06 17.03 -15.12
CA PRO A 143 55.26 16.63 -14.39
C PRO A 143 55.47 17.49 -13.13
N GLY A 144 55.55 16.84 -11.97
CA GLY A 144 55.87 17.52 -10.71
C GLY A 144 54.85 17.30 -9.60
N VAL A 145 53.69 16.74 -9.96
CA VAL A 145 52.71 16.21 -9.01
C VAL A 145 52.30 14.83 -9.46
N ASP A 146 52.32 13.85 -8.55
CA ASP A 146 51.94 12.46 -8.83
C ASP A 146 50.49 12.22 -8.37
N ALA A 147 50.15 12.67 -7.16
CA ALA A 147 48.81 12.46 -6.61
C ALA A 147 48.40 13.52 -5.58
N ALA A 148 47.10 13.80 -5.54
CA ALA A 148 46.46 14.55 -4.46
C ALA A 148 45.35 13.71 -3.83
N ASN A 149 45.23 13.74 -2.51
CA ASN A 149 44.09 13.21 -1.77
C ASN A 149 43.50 14.35 -0.96
N ILE A 150 42.31 14.80 -1.32
CA ILE A 150 41.61 15.90 -0.65
C ILE A 150 40.34 15.35 -0.01
N VAL A 151 40.19 15.60 1.29
CA VAL A 151 39.01 15.25 2.07
C VAL A 151 38.31 16.54 2.46
N VAL A 152 37.04 16.65 2.09
CA VAL A 152 36.14 17.66 2.61
C VAL A 152 35.25 17.04 3.66
N GLU A 153 35.31 17.55 4.89
CA GLU A 153 34.54 17.03 6.02
C GLU A 153 34.16 18.18 6.93
N ASN A 154 32.89 18.29 7.32
CA ASN A 154 32.39 19.36 8.19
C ASN A 154 32.68 20.78 7.68
N GLY A 155 32.66 20.98 6.35
CA GLY A 155 32.96 22.27 5.72
C GLY A 155 34.44 22.66 5.76
N MET A 156 35.34 21.72 6.10
CA MET A 156 36.79 21.93 6.09
C MET A 156 37.44 21.07 5.00
N ILE A 157 38.39 21.64 4.27
CA ILE A 157 39.25 20.97 3.31
C ILE A 157 40.56 20.60 4.00
N LYS A 158 40.91 19.32 3.98
CA LYS A 158 42.21 18.78 4.43
C LYS A 158 42.70 17.73 3.43
N GLY A 159 43.96 17.32 3.51
CA GLY A 159 44.47 16.36 2.52
C GLY A 159 45.98 16.36 2.38
N THR A 160 46.45 15.69 1.34
CA THR A 160 47.86 15.62 0.96
C THR A 160 48.06 15.82 -0.54
N ILE A 161 49.21 16.36 -0.92
CA ILE A 161 49.68 16.41 -2.31
C ILE A 161 51.11 15.86 -2.32
N ASP A 162 51.33 14.76 -3.03
CA ASP A 162 52.56 13.97 -3.01
C ASP A 162 53.02 13.61 -1.59
N GLY A 163 52.06 13.30 -0.72
CA GLY A 163 52.29 12.97 0.69
C GLY A 163 52.61 14.17 1.59
N ARG A 164 52.51 15.41 1.10
CA ARG A 164 52.66 16.63 1.89
C ARG A 164 51.30 17.13 2.37
N ASP A 165 51.12 17.25 3.68
CA ASP A 165 49.86 17.71 4.27
C ASP A 165 49.57 19.17 3.90
N ILE A 166 48.34 19.45 3.46
CA ILE A 166 47.82 20.82 3.34
C ILE A 166 47.31 21.28 4.70
N ASN A 167 47.52 22.55 5.04
CA ASN A 167 46.88 23.15 6.21
C ASN A 167 45.37 23.22 5.97
N GLU A 168 44.61 22.84 7.01
CA GLU A 168 43.16 22.82 6.96
C GLU A 168 42.59 24.21 6.65
N MET A 169 41.63 24.27 5.73
CA MET A 169 40.99 25.53 5.29
C MET A 169 39.48 25.35 5.19
N GLU A 170 38.72 26.42 5.44
CA GLU A 170 37.26 26.39 5.25
C GLU A 170 36.94 26.20 3.76
N ALA A 171 35.99 25.32 3.46
CA ALA A 171 35.57 25.03 2.09
C ALA A 171 34.79 26.20 1.47
N ASP A 172 34.05 26.95 2.29
CA ASP A 172 33.33 28.14 1.87
C ASP A 172 34.32 29.30 1.64
N GLY A 173 34.43 29.76 0.39
CA GLY A 173 35.39 30.79 0.01
C GLY A 173 36.85 30.33 -0.04
N ALA A 174 37.08 29.02 -0.14
CA ALA A 174 38.40 28.43 -0.36
C ALA A 174 39.07 29.04 -1.60
N ASP A 175 40.02 29.95 -1.38
CA ASP A 175 40.93 30.41 -2.42
C ASP A 175 42.16 29.53 -2.40
N ALA A 176 42.22 28.65 -3.38
CA ALA A 176 43.25 27.64 -3.49
C ALA A 176 44.64 28.23 -3.78
N SER A 177 44.72 29.52 -4.15
CA SER A 177 45.98 30.26 -4.19
C SER A 177 46.55 30.59 -2.80
N ASN A 178 45.72 30.49 -1.75
CA ASN A 178 46.11 30.67 -0.34
C ASN A 178 46.40 29.33 0.38
N THR A 179 46.33 28.19 -0.32
CA THR A 179 46.66 26.90 0.28
C THR A 179 48.12 26.88 0.71
N THR A 180 48.36 26.53 1.98
CA THR A 180 49.71 26.41 2.55
C THR A 180 49.94 24.98 3.02
N PHE A 181 51.18 24.53 2.98
CA PHE A 181 51.55 23.18 3.43
C PHE A 181 51.97 23.20 4.89
N ALA A 182 51.71 22.10 5.61
CA ALA A 182 52.10 21.95 7.01
C ALA A 182 53.62 22.01 7.21
N ASP A 183 54.40 21.65 6.18
CA ASP A 183 55.86 21.76 6.17
C ASP A 183 56.38 23.19 5.91
N GLY A 184 55.48 24.14 5.62
CA GLY A 184 55.80 25.54 5.34
C GLY A 184 56.52 25.76 4.00
N MET A 185 56.73 24.73 3.20
CA MET A 185 57.34 24.83 1.88
C MET A 185 56.29 25.24 0.84
N PRO A 186 56.69 25.94 -0.24
CA PRO A 186 55.79 26.20 -1.37
C PRO A 186 55.25 24.89 -1.94
N ALA A 187 54.09 24.91 -2.60
CA ALA A 187 53.63 23.71 -3.30
C ALA A 187 54.59 23.27 -4.42
N PRO A 188 54.50 22.01 -4.85
CA PRO A 188 55.22 21.53 -6.02
C PRO A 188 54.88 22.39 -7.25
N ASP A 189 55.89 22.59 -8.10
CA ASP A 189 55.68 23.13 -9.45
C ASP A 189 54.95 22.07 -10.26
N ASP A 190 53.89 22.45 -10.98
CA ASP A 190 53.02 21.50 -11.69
C ASP A 190 53.60 21.06 -13.03
N GLY A 191 54.60 21.80 -13.55
CA GLY A 191 55.36 21.50 -14.77
C GLY A 191 54.54 21.30 -16.05
N ALA A 192 53.22 21.43 -15.98
CA ALA A 192 52.31 21.30 -17.10
C ALA A 192 52.56 22.42 -18.11
N SER A 193 52.59 22.06 -19.39
CA SER A 193 52.74 23.03 -20.46
C SER A 193 51.55 24.00 -20.52
N ASP A 194 51.80 25.26 -20.89
CA ASP A 194 50.74 26.26 -21.08
C ASP A 194 49.67 25.80 -22.09
N ASP A 195 50.07 25.06 -23.12
CA ASP A 195 49.16 24.49 -24.12
C ASP A 195 48.17 23.50 -23.48
N LEU A 196 48.66 22.63 -22.58
CA LEU A 196 47.81 21.70 -21.83
C LEU A 196 46.85 22.45 -20.89
N LYS A 197 47.35 23.45 -20.15
CA LYS A 197 46.52 24.29 -19.27
C LYS A 197 45.40 24.98 -20.05
N ASN A 198 45.71 25.53 -21.23
CA ASN A 198 44.72 26.15 -22.09
C ASN A 198 43.71 25.15 -22.67
N ALA A 199 44.17 23.96 -23.04
CA ALA A 199 43.29 22.90 -23.56
C ALA A 199 42.32 22.38 -22.48
N LEU A 200 42.78 22.23 -21.23
CA LEU A 200 41.93 21.89 -20.08
C LEU A 200 40.92 22.99 -19.79
N ASN A 201 41.34 24.26 -19.79
CA ASN A 201 40.42 25.39 -19.61
C ASN A 201 39.32 25.43 -20.70
N GLU A 202 39.67 25.18 -21.96
CA GLU A 202 38.70 25.12 -23.05
C GLU A 202 37.75 23.92 -22.91
N LEU A 203 38.25 22.77 -22.42
CA LEU A 203 37.44 21.60 -22.12
C LEU A 203 36.40 21.90 -21.03
N PHE A 204 36.82 22.48 -19.91
CA PHE A 204 35.90 22.81 -18.82
C PHE A 204 34.90 23.90 -19.21
N ALA A 205 35.32 24.94 -19.94
CA ALA A 205 34.40 25.96 -20.45
C ALA A 205 33.36 25.41 -21.44
N LYS A 206 33.70 24.38 -22.23
CA LYS A 206 32.74 23.71 -23.12
C LYS A 206 31.79 22.79 -22.36
N ALA A 207 32.30 22.07 -21.36
CA ALA A 207 31.47 21.25 -20.47
C ALA A 207 30.42 22.12 -19.76
N ASP A 208 30.84 23.31 -19.31
CA ASP A 208 29.97 24.32 -18.70
C ASP A 208 28.85 24.79 -19.64
N SER A 209 29.21 25.23 -20.85
CA SER A 209 28.23 25.65 -21.86
C SER A 209 27.27 24.55 -22.29
N ALA A 210 27.69 23.27 -22.26
CA ALA A 210 26.81 22.15 -22.58
C ALA A 210 25.79 21.89 -21.45
N GLY A 211 26.14 22.20 -20.20
CA GLY A 211 25.20 22.16 -19.06
C GLY A 211 24.06 23.16 -19.23
N ASP A 212 24.37 24.39 -19.63
CA ASP A 212 23.38 25.46 -19.88
C ASP A 212 22.36 25.10 -20.97
N ASP A 213 22.82 24.45 -22.04
CA ASP A 213 21.95 24.08 -23.16
C ASP A 213 20.96 22.95 -22.79
N CYS A 214 21.32 22.09 -21.82
CA CYS A 214 20.44 21.02 -21.33
C CYS A 214 19.22 21.57 -20.56
N GLU A 215 19.35 22.71 -19.88
CA GLU A 215 18.27 23.36 -19.11
C GLU A 215 17.09 23.79 -20.01
N ALA A 216 17.33 24.05 -21.29
CA ALA A 216 16.35 24.66 -22.18
C ALA A 216 15.35 23.67 -22.84
N THR A 217 15.52 22.35 -22.69
CA THR A 217 14.87 21.37 -23.60
C THR A 217 13.93 20.32 -23.01
N VAL A 218 13.62 20.30 -21.72
CA VAL A 218 12.78 19.22 -21.15
C VAL A 218 11.28 19.53 -21.32
N PRO A 219 10.49 18.77 -22.11
CA PRO A 219 9.05 18.92 -22.18
C PRO A 219 8.35 18.27 -20.97
N ASP A 220 7.22 18.86 -20.56
CA ASP A 220 6.35 18.42 -19.47
C ASP A 220 5.86 16.97 -19.67
N MET A 221 6.27 16.03 -18.80
CA MET A 221 5.83 14.63 -18.82
C MET A 221 4.91 14.36 -17.62
N ALA A 222 3.62 14.68 -17.77
CA ALA A 222 2.64 14.59 -16.68
C ALA A 222 1.76 13.32 -16.65
N ASP A 223 1.84 12.39 -17.61
CA ASP A 223 0.80 11.34 -17.78
C ASP A 223 1.35 9.89 -17.84
N ALA A 224 1.94 9.39 -16.75
CA ALA A 224 2.42 8.00 -16.72
C ALA A 224 2.20 7.24 -15.40
N ASN A 225 0.97 7.15 -14.86
CA ASN A 225 0.67 6.06 -13.94
C ASN A 225 -0.83 5.72 -13.80
N SER A 226 -1.28 4.58 -14.35
CA SER A 226 -2.70 4.14 -14.23
C SER A 226 -2.90 2.62 -14.11
N ASN A 227 -1.97 1.88 -13.49
CA ASN A 227 -2.02 0.40 -13.48
C ASN A 227 -2.36 -0.29 -12.14
N GLY A 228 -2.68 0.45 -11.06
CA GLY A 228 -2.92 -0.12 -9.72
C GLY A 228 -4.25 -0.86 -9.50
N ALA A 229 -5.27 -0.69 -10.34
CA ALA A 229 -6.66 -1.01 -9.99
C ALA A 229 -7.10 -2.51 -10.03
N LYS A 230 -6.19 -3.51 -10.06
CA LYS A 230 -6.58 -4.90 -10.43
C LYS A 230 -6.86 -5.89 -9.30
N MET A 231 -6.73 -5.55 -8.02
CA MET A 231 -6.96 -6.51 -6.90
C MET A 231 -8.23 -6.29 -6.06
N ALA A 232 -8.90 -5.12 -6.14
CA ALA A 232 -10.05 -4.79 -5.28
C ALA A 232 -11.36 -5.56 -5.59
N LYS A 233 -11.44 -6.25 -6.73
CA LYS A 233 -12.68 -6.85 -7.23
C LYS A 233 -13.20 -8.08 -6.45
N VAL A 234 -12.46 -8.61 -5.48
CA VAL A 234 -12.83 -9.85 -4.77
C VAL A 234 -13.75 -9.62 -3.56
N LEU A 235 -13.89 -8.38 -3.08
CA LEU A 235 -14.70 -8.06 -1.88
C LEU A 235 -15.91 -7.15 -2.14
N GLY A 236 -16.25 -6.84 -3.39
CA GLY A 236 -17.36 -5.93 -3.71
C GLY A 236 -17.13 -4.45 -3.37
N LEU A 237 -16.06 -4.13 -2.64
CA LEU A 237 -15.68 -2.77 -2.32
C LEU A 237 -15.24 -1.99 -3.57
N PRO A 238 -15.55 -0.68 -3.66
CA PRO A 238 -15.03 0.18 -4.70
C PRO A 238 -13.49 0.16 -4.68
N PRO A 239 -12.82 0.25 -5.85
CA PRO A 239 -11.36 0.26 -5.91
C PRO A 239 -10.81 1.41 -5.06
N GLN A 240 -10.18 1.06 -3.95
CA GLN A 240 -9.49 2.01 -3.08
C GLN A 240 -8.16 2.40 -3.74
N ASP A 241 -7.83 3.68 -3.73
CA ASP A 241 -6.54 4.17 -4.15
C ASP A 241 -5.54 4.01 -3.00
N SER A 242 -4.62 3.06 -3.12
CA SER A 242 -3.59 2.79 -2.11
C SER A 242 -2.41 3.78 -2.14
N GLY A 243 -2.53 4.85 -2.94
CA GLY A 243 -1.46 5.79 -3.23
C GLY A 243 -0.47 5.27 -4.27
N HIS A 244 0.46 6.13 -4.65
CA HIS A 244 1.51 5.84 -5.63
C HIS A 244 2.85 6.42 -5.22
N ASP A 245 3.91 5.89 -5.85
CA ASP A 245 5.24 6.50 -5.81
C ASP A 245 5.24 7.68 -6.78
N SER A 246 5.58 8.87 -6.28
CA SER A 246 5.74 10.06 -7.10
C SER A 246 7.19 10.24 -7.50
N ASP A 247 7.39 10.79 -8.70
CA ASP A 247 8.72 11.08 -9.23
C ASP A 247 8.89 12.60 -9.41
N PRO A 248 9.08 13.35 -8.31
CA PRO A 248 9.35 14.79 -8.39
C PRO A 248 10.71 15.08 -9.05
N GLU A 249 11.62 14.10 -9.10
CA GLU A 249 12.94 14.24 -9.73
C GLU A 249 12.82 14.41 -11.25
N ALA A 250 11.82 13.78 -11.87
CA ALA A 250 11.50 13.95 -13.28
C ALA A 250 10.83 15.30 -13.64
N THR A 251 10.49 16.13 -12.66
CA THR A 251 9.84 17.43 -12.94
C THR A 251 10.84 18.43 -13.52
N ALA A 252 10.38 19.29 -14.44
CA ALA A 252 11.21 20.35 -15.02
C ALA A 252 11.80 21.28 -13.94
N GLY A 253 11.08 21.50 -12.83
CA GLY A 253 11.57 22.27 -11.69
C GLY A 253 12.77 21.60 -11.02
N CYS A 254 12.70 20.29 -10.76
CA CYS A 254 13.82 19.56 -10.18
C CYS A 254 15.00 19.48 -11.14
N ILE A 255 14.76 19.10 -12.40
CA ILE A 255 15.79 18.99 -13.42
C ILE A 255 16.50 20.35 -13.59
N GLY A 256 15.76 21.46 -13.64
CA GLY A 256 16.34 22.80 -13.69
C GLY A 256 17.17 23.14 -12.46
N CYS A 257 16.75 22.70 -11.27
CA CYS A 257 17.53 22.89 -10.04
C CYS A 257 18.85 22.11 -10.08
N TRP A 258 18.82 20.82 -10.44
CA TRP A 258 20.02 19.99 -10.56
C TRP A 258 20.93 20.49 -11.68
N ALA A 259 20.38 20.82 -12.85
CA ALA A 259 21.13 21.41 -13.96
C ALA A 259 21.81 22.72 -13.52
N GLY A 260 21.11 23.61 -12.83
CA GLY A 260 21.68 24.82 -12.26
C GLY A 260 22.80 24.56 -11.25
N CYS A 261 22.69 23.50 -10.43
CA CYS A 261 23.78 23.05 -9.57
C CYS A 261 24.98 22.55 -10.39
N SER A 262 24.75 21.73 -11.42
CA SER A 262 25.79 21.18 -12.28
C SER A 262 26.52 22.27 -13.08
N THR A 263 25.79 23.20 -13.68
CA THR A 263 26.35 24.40 -14.31
C THR A 263 27.12 25.22 -13.28
N GLY A 264 26.54 25.51 -12.12
CA GLY A 264 27.23 26.27 -11.07
C GLY A 264 28.55 25.63 -10.65
N ALA A 265 28.60 24.30 -10.58
CA ALA A 265 29.81 23.54 -10.32
C ALA A 265 30.81 23.61 -11.48
N ALA A 266 30.35 23.52 -12.74
CA ALA A 266 31.19 23.62 -13.92
C ALA A 266 31.78 25.04 -14.09
N VAL A 267 30.97 26.10 -13.96
CA VAL A 267 31.42 27.50 -13.89
C VAL A 267 32.43 27.68 -12.77
N CYS A 268 32.15 27.08 -11.60
CA CYS A 268 33.05 27.12 -10.46
C CYS A 268 34.39 26.54 -10.89
N ILE A 269 34.45 25.26 -11.31
CA ILE A 269 35.68 24.57 -11.73
C ILE A 269 36.42 25.39 -12.80
N ALA A 270 35.76 25.76 -13.90
CA ALA A 270 36.38 26.51 -14.99
C ALA A 270 36.92 27.87 -14.53
N GLY A 271 36.18 28.58 -13.67
CA GLY A 271 36.58 29.85 -13.10
C GLY A 271 37.82 29.72 -12.22
N VAL A 272 37.88 28.68 -11.39
CA VAL A 272 39.07 28.43 -10.56
C VAL A 272 40.23 27.96 -11.42
N SER A 273 40.03 27.13 -12.45
CA SER A 273 41.11 26.72 -13.35
C SER A 273 41.80 27.90 -14.04
N VAL A 274 41.03 28.92 -14.45
CA VAL A 274 41.59 30.16 -15.00
C VAL A 274 42.34 30.99 -13.94
N ALA A 275 41.78 31.09 -12.72
CA ALA A 275 42.45 31.79 -11.62
C ALA A 275 43.75 31.09 -11.19
N CYS A 276 43.73 29.76 -11.17
CA CYS A 276 44.86 28.88 -10.84
C CYS A 276 45.92 28.86 -11.94
N ALA A 277 45.53 28.96 -13.21
CA ALA A 277 46.49 29.09 -14.30
C ALA A 277 47.27 30.42 -14.21
N ALA A 278 46.62 31.49 -13.72
CA ALA A 278 47.25 32.79 -13.56
C ALA A 278 48.27 32.86 -12.40
N SER A 279 48.21 31.94 -11.42
CA SER A 279 49.12 31.96 -10.27
C SER A 279 50.52 31.38 -10.58
N LEU A 280 50.73 30.71 -11.74
CA LEU A 280 51.98 30.14 -12.28
C LEU A 280 52.78 29.18 -11.38
N VAL A 281 52.57 29.23 -10.07
CA VAL A 281 53.10 28.35 -9.06
C VAL A 281 51.86 27.85 -8.32
N PHE A 282 51.78 26.54 -8.06
CA PHE A 282 50.68 25.90 -7.32
C PHE A 282 49.42 25.52 -8.11
N TYR A 283 49.47 25.43 -9.44
CA TYR A 283 48.30 25.06 -10.27
C TYR A 283 47.60 23.79 -9.78
N ALA A 284 48.32 22.69 -9.56
CA ALA A 284 47.73 21.42 -9.11
C ALA A 284 47.06 21.49 -7.73
N VAL A 285 47.62 22.26 -6.79
CA VAL A 285 47.01 22.49 -5.47
C VAL A 285 45.79 23.38 -5.59
N CYS A 286 45.94 24.41 -6.41
CA CYS A 286 44.92 25.39 -6.64
C CYS A 286 43.69 24.70 -7.25
N GLU A 287 43.89 23.87 -8.28
CA GLU A 287 42.87 23.02 -8.88
C GLU A 287 42.26 22.03 -7.87
N ALA A 288 43.08 21.32 -7.08
CA ALA A 288 42.55 20.31 -6.16
C ALA A 288 41.65 20.91 -5.06
N ALA A 289 42.06 22.01 -4.41
CA ALA A 289 41.24 22.67 -3.39
C ALA A 289 40.05 23.43 -4.00
N ALA A 290 40.20 23.97 -5.20
CA ALA A 290 39.12 24.55 -5.98
C ALA A 290 38.02 23.53 -6.29
N VAL A 291 38.39 22.40 -6.88
CA VAL A 291 37.48 21.30 -7.21
C VAL A 291 36.76 20.81 -5.95
N ALA A 292 37.47 20.68 -4.84
CA ALA A 292 36.87 20.32 -3.55
C ALA A 292 35.84 21.36 -3.07
N GLY A 293 36.16 22.66 -3.16
CA GLY A 293 35.22 23.74 -2.83
C GLY A 293 33.97 23.73 -3.74
N CYS A 294 34.16 23.56 -5.04
CA CYS A 294 33.08 23.44 -6.01
C CYS A 294 32.21 22.20 -5.76
N ALA A 295 32.80 21.08 -5.35
CA ALA A 295 32.07 19.86 -5.00
C ALA A 295 31.19 20.07 -3.75
N VAL A 296 31.67 20.79 -2.73
CA VAL A 296 30.84 21.15 -1.57
C VAL A 296 29.69 22.06 -1.96
N ALA A 297 29.98 23.09 -2.77
CA ALA A 297 28.95 24.00 -3.27
C ALA A 297 27.87 23.25 -4.07
N TYR A 298 28.29 22.29 -4.90
CA TYR A 298 27.40 21.40 -5.63
C TYR A 298 26.53 20.55 -4.69
N ILE A 299 27.11 19.88 -3.71
CA ILE A 299 26.38 19.05 -2.75
C ILE A 299 25.38 19.90 -1.95
N GLY A 300 25.80 21.08 -1.48
CA GLY A 300 24.92 22.02 -0.79
C GLY A 300 23.77 22.49 -1.69
N CYS A 301 24.03 22.72 -2.98
CA CYS A 301 23.03 23.06 -3.97
C CYS A 301 22.02 21.92 -4.20
N VAL A 302 22.49 20.69 -4.44
CA VAL A 302 21.63 19.51 -4.62
C VAL A 302 20.81 19.22 -3.37
N ALA A 303 21.41 19.32 -2.18
CA ALA A 303 20.70 19.21 -0.91
C ALA A 303 19.62 20.31 -0.78
N GLY A 304 19.90 21.52 -1.27
CA GLY A 304 18.93 22.59 -1.38
C GLY A 304 17.79 22.28 -2.35
N CYS A 305 18.08 21.65 -3.49
CA CYS A 305 17.08 21.20 -4.46
C CYS A 305 16.13 20.13 -3.89
N ASN A 306 16.66 19.24 -3.05
CA ASN A 306 15.92 18.15 -2.39
C ASN A 306 15.29 18.55 -1.04
N ALA A 307 15.51 19.78 -0.57
CA ALA A 307 14.93 20.25 0.69
C ALA A 307 13.40 20.33 0.60
N THR A 308 12.69 20.13 1.72
CA THR A 308 11.23 20.25 1.75
C THR A 308 10.75 21.63 1.27
N GLY A 309 9.84 21.63 0.30
CA GLY A 309 9.33 22.81 -0.38
C GLY A 309 10.18 23.29 -1.55
N ALA A 310 11.30 22.63 -1.86
CA ALA A 310 12.14 22.91 -3.01
C ALA A 310 11.64 22.17 -4.26
N PRO A 311 12.18 22.48 -5.46
CA PRO A 311 11.66 21.92 -6.71
C PRO A 311 11.69 20.39 -6.82
N CYS A 312 12.67 19.71 -6.21
CA CYS A 312 12.74 18.24 -6.18
C CYS A 312 12.00 17.61 -5.01
N CYS A 313 11.60 18.41 -4.01
CA CYS A 313 10.79 17.94 -2.91
C CYS A 313 9.66 18.93 -2.55
N PRO A 314 8.69 19.17 -3.45
CA PRO A 314 7.65 20.15 -3.21
C PRO A 314 6.82 19.85 -1.94
N VAL A 315 6.49 18.58 -1.76
CA VAL A 315 5.74 18.06 -0.60
C VAL A 315 6.56 16.96 0.04
N SER A 316 7.02 17.16 1.28
CA SER A 316 7.74 16.11 2.01
C SER A 316 6.78 14.98 2.38
N CYS A 317 7.22 13.75 2.12
CA CYS A 317 6.55 12.54 2.58
C CYS A 317 7.48 11.69 3.45
N GLY A 318 7.88 12.29 4.58
CA GLY A 318 8.85 11.70 5.50
C GLY A 318 10.29 11.98 5.09
N SER A 319 11.19 11.07 5.48
CA SER A 319 12.62 11.16 5.17
C SER A 319 13.04 10.34 3.94
N VAL A 320 12.09 9.60 3.34
CA VAL A 320 12.36 8.60 2.31
C VAL A 320 11.85 9.00 0.93
N ALA A 321 10.88 9.93 0.84
CA ALA A 321 10.31 10.34 -0.44
C ALA A 321 9.69 11.75 -0.39
N CYS A 322 9.40 12.26 -1.58
CA CYS A 322 8.70 13.50 -1.80
C CYS A 322 7.59 13.32 -2.82
N CYS A 323 6.49 14.05 -2.65
CA CYS A 323 5.36 14.08 -3.59
C CYS A 323 5.43 15.31 -4.50
N LEU A 324 4.70 15.28 -5.61
CA LEU A 324 4.54 16.43 -6.49
C LEU A 324 3.81 17.58 -5.77
N SER A 325 3.92 18.79 -6.28
CA SER A 325 3.43 20.02 -5.61
C SER A 325 1.93 20.07 -5.32
N GLU A 326 1.13 19.30 -6.05
CA GLU A 326 -0.33 19.26 -5.90
C GLU A 326 -0.83 17.96 -5.24
N GLU A 327 0.08 17.06 -4.90
CA GLU A 327 -0.21 15.81 -4.22
C GLU A 327 -0.11 15.96 -2.71
N THR A 328 -0.61 14.98 -1.98
CA THR A 328 -0.50 14.93 -0.51
C THR A 328 0.20 13.65 -0.08
N CYS A 329 1.07 13.73 0.92
CA CYS A 329 1.70 12.54 1.47
C CYS A 329 0.65 11.61 2.12
N LEU A 330 0.58 10.37 1.63
CA LEU A 330 -0.23 9.32 2.23
C LEU A 330 0.47 8.75 3.46
N ASN A 331 1.71 8.27 3.28
CA ASN A 331 2.42 7.52 4.30
C ASN A 331 3.90 7.90 4.33
N ALA A 332 4.28 8.69 5.33
CA ALA A 332 5.64 9.21 5.48
C ALA A 332 6.71 8.14 5.79
N GLN A 333 6.30 6.94 6.20
CA GLN A 333 7.21 5.85 6.54
C GLN A 333 7.69 5.09 5.29
N ILE A 334 6.83 5.00 4.27
CA ILE A 334 7.12 4.28 3.01
C ILE A 334 7.17 5.20 1.79
N GLY A 335 6.83 6.48 1.94
CA GLY A 335 6.98 7.48 0.88
C GLY A 335 5.86 7.51 -0.16
N LEU A 336 4.66 7.01 0.16
CA LEU A 336 3.53 7.00 -0.78
C LEU A 336 2.79 8.33 -0.79
N CYS A 337 2.31 8.70 -1.96
CA CYS A 337 1.61 9.95 -2.25
C CYS A 337 0.17 9.67 -2.73
N CYS A 338 -0.71 10.64 -2.48
CA CYS A 338 -2.06 10.68 -3.02
C CYS A 338 -2.13 11.61 -4.22
N ASP A 339 -2.86 11.18 -5.25
CA ASP A 339 -3.20 12.01 -6.41
C ASP A 339 -3.77 13.38 -6.01
N VAL A 340 -3.63 14.34 -6.92
CA VAL A 340 -4.18 15.68 -6.77
C VAL A 340 -5.67 15.64 -6.43
N GLY A 341 -6.04 16.35 -5.35
CA GLY A 341 -7.43 16.45 -4.88
C GLY A 341 -7.92 15.27 -4.04
N LYS A 342 -7.08 14.28 -3.76
CA LYS A 342 -7.39 13.21 -2.78
C LYS A 342 -6.79 13.53 -1.42
N THR A 343 -7.44 13.01 -0.37
CA THR A 343 -7.03 13.22 1.04
C THR A 343 -6.54 11.90 1.64
N PRO A 344 -5.40 11.88 2.35
CA PRO A 344 -4.88 10.67 2.96
C PRO A 344 -5.79 10.17 4.09
N CYS A 345 -6.00 8.85 4.15
CA CYS A 345 -6.85 8.17 5.12
C CYS A 345 -6.03 7.18 5.95
N VAL A 346 -5.68 7.60 7.17
CA VAL A 346 -4.92 6.83 8.17
C VAL A 346 -3.60 6.23 7.64
N GLY A 347 -3.07 6.78 6.54
CA GLY A 347 -1.85 6.33 5.89
C GLY A 347 -1.97 5.04 5.08
N GLU A 348 -3.19 4.60 4.75
CA GLU A 348 -3.42 3.38 3.96
C GLU A 348 -4.04 3.65 2.58
N ASN A 349 -5.03 4.55 2.48
CA ASN A 349 -5.68 4.88 1.21
C ASN A 349 -5.86 6.40 1.02
N CYS A 350 -6.10 6.79 -0.22
CA CYS A 350 -6.36 8.16 -0.65
C CYS A 350 -7.85 8.32 -1.00
N CYS A 351 -8.59 9.06 -0.18
CA CYS A 351 -10.02 9.29 -0.39
C CYS A 351 -10.25 10.40 -1.39
N ALA A 352 -11.25 10.23 -2.26
CA ALA A 352 -11.75 11.33 -3.07
C ALA A 352 -12.29 12.46 -2.17
N ALA A 353 -12.29 13.70 -2.66
CA ALA A 353 -12.80 14.85 -1.90
C ALA A 353 -14.28 14.74 -1.50
N THR A 354 -15.05 13.86 -2.15
CA THR A 354 -16.46 13.58 -1.81
C THR A 354 -16.61 12.49 -0.75
N GLU A 355 -15.58 11.66 -0.55
CA GLU A 355 -15.59 10.55 0.39
C GLU A 355 -15.16 11.01 1.80
N THR A 356 -15.61 10.27 2.81
CA THR A 356 -15.20 10.41 4.20
C THR A 356 -14.30 9.24 4.56
N CYS A 357 -13.16 9.55 5.18
CA CYS A 357 -12.25 8.56 5.74
C CYS A 357 -12.79 8.01 7.06
N ILE A 358 -12.83 6.69 7.21
CA ILE A 358 -13.00 6.05 8.50
C ILE A 358 -11.66 6.11 9.25
N ASP A 359 -11.61 6.87 10.35
CA ASP A 359 -10.38 7.22 11.05
C ASP A 359 -10.05 6.30 12.25
N PHE A 360 -10.95 5.40 12.62
CA PHE A 360 -10.75 4.47 13.73
C PHE A 360 -11.50 3.14 13.58
N GLY A 361 -11.11 2.17 14.41
CA GLY A 361 -11.71 0.84 14.43
C GLY A 361 -11.04 -0.15 13.46
N PRO A 362 -11.62 -1.35 13.29
CA PRO A 362 -11.07 -2.39 12.41
C PRO A 362 -11.12 -2.00 10.92
N ASN A 363 -11.89 -0.98 10.57
CA ASN A 363 -12.07 -0.46 9.21
C ASN A 363 -11.37 0.90 9.01
N ALA A 364 -10.47 1.30 9.92
CA ALA A 364 -9.70 2.53 9.75
C ALA A 364 -8.93 2.49 8.43
N GLY A 365 -8.92 3.60 7.68
CA GLY A 365 -8.27 3.68 6.38
C GLY A 365 -9.19 3.48 5.17
N ILE A 366 -10.47 3.12 5.36
CA ILE A 366 -11.43 2.96 4.26
C ILE A 366 -12.08 4.31 3.90
N CYS A 367 -12.22 4.59 2.61
CA CYS A 367 -12.89 5.76 2.04
C CYS A 367 -14.33 5.44 1.62
N CYS A 368 -15.28 6.25 2.06
CA CYS A 368 -16.70 5.94 1.95
C CYS A 368 -17.52 7.16 1.56
N GLU A 369 -18.51 6.98 0.69
CA GLU A 369 -19.44 8.07 0.39
C GLU A 369 -20.22 8.44 1.66
N PRO A 370 -20.55 9.73 1.89
CA PRO A 370 -21.21 10.18 3.11
C PRO A 370 -22.53 9.47 3.42
N GLU A 371 -23.25 9.03 2.38
CA GLU A 371 -24.52 8.29 2.49
C GLU A 371 -24.33 6.81 2.87
N GLN A 372 -23.09 6.29 2.79
CA GLN A 372 -22.75 4.89 3.07
C GLN A 372 -22.16 4.69 4.48
N ILE A 373 -21.95 5.76 5.25
CA ILE A 373 -21.31 5.66 6.56
C ILE A 373 -22.30 5.11 7.58
N CYS A 374 -21.95 3.99 8.19
CA CYS A 374 -22.67 3.36 9.28
C CYS A 374 -21.78 3.21 10.50
N GLY A 375 -21.68 4.29 11.27
CA GLY A 375 -20.70 4.43 12.34
C GLY A 375 -19.26 4.29 11.80
N ASN A 376 -18.58 3.17 12.09
CA ASN A 376 -17.22 2.90 11.60
C ASN A 376 -17.16 1.92 10.43
N THR A 377 -18.28 1.63 9.78
CA THR A 377 -18.37 0.71 8.65
C THR A 377 -18.97 1.43 7.46
N CYS A 378 -18.67 0.96 6.26
CA CYS A 378 -19.18 1.52 5.02
C CYS A 378 -20.07 0.51 4.33
N CYS A 379 -21.33 0.88 4.17
CA CYS A 379 -22.36 0.04 3.60
C CYS A 379 -22.44 0.20 2.09
N GLU A 380 -22.99 -0.80 1.40
CA GLU A 380 -23.38 -0.59 0.01
C GLU A 380 -24.54 0.40 -0.07
N ALA A 381 -24.72 1.04 -1.24
CA ALA A 381 -25.75 2.09 -1.40
C ALA A 381 -27.20 1.59 -1.19
N THR A 382 -27.41 0.27 -1.24
CA THR A 382 -28.71 -0.39 -1.03
C THR A 382 -28.91 -0.94 0.38
N ASP A 383 -27.88 -0.89 1.22
CA ASP A 383 -27.92 -1.46 2.55
C ASP A 383 -28.62 -0.51 3.53
N THR A 384 -29.22 -1.07 4.57
CA THR A 384 -29.78 -0.30 5.69
C THR A 384 -28.81 -0.32 6.87
N CYS A 385 -28.41 0.85 7.36
CA CYS A 385 -27.49 0.99 8.49
C CYS A 385 -28.20 0.81 9.85
N ILE A 386 -27.56 0.06 10.75
CA ILE A 386 -27.83 0.05 12.19
C ILE A 386 -26.69 0.81 12.89
N GLU A 387 -26.92 2.10 13.19
CA GLU A 387 -25.88 3.00 13.73
C GLU A 387 -25.28 2.49 15.04
N ASP A 388 -26.12 2.02 15.98
CA ASP A 388 -25.67 1.57 17.31
C ASP A 388 -24.78 0.31 17.25
N ALA A 389 -24.92 -0.51 16.19
CA ALA A 389 -24.17 -1.74 16.01
C ALA A 389 -23.02 -1.60 15.00
N ASN A 390 -22.92 -0.48 14.27
CA ASN A 390 -22.02 -0.30 13.12
C ASN A 390 -22.18 -1.42 12.06
N LEU A 391 -23.43 -1.85 11.84
CA LEU A 391 -23.78 -2.98 10.99
C LEU A 391 -24.63 -2.56 9.79
N CYS A 392 -24.24 -3.03 8.61
CA CYS A 392 -24.96 -2.83 7.35
C CYS A 392 -25.83 -4.06 7.06
N CYS A 393 -27.13 -3.87 6.90
CA CYS A 393 -28.06 -4.91 6.48
C CYS A 393 -28.28 -4.85 4.97
N PRO A 394 -27.88 -5.90 4.22
CA PRO A 394 -28.09 -5.97 2.78
C PRO A 394 -29.54 -5.75 2.35
N GLU A 395 -29.74 -5.34 1.10
CA GLU A 395 -31.08 -5.22 0.52
C GLU A 395 -31.91 -6.50 0.75
N GLY A 396 -33.13 -6.34 1.25
CA GLY A 396 -34.04 -7.44 1.59
C GLY A 396 -33.91 -7.96 3.03
N GLN A 397 -32.87 -7.57 3.77
CA GLN A 397 -32.73 -7.88 5.20
C GLN A 397 -33.28 -6.75 6.06
N ALA A 398 -34.03 -7.10 7.12
CA ALA A 398 -34.57 -6.11 8.05
C ALA A 398 -33.57 -5.85 9.19
N PRO A 399 -33.25 -4.59 9.53
CA PRO A 399 -32.43 -4.27 10.68
C PRO A 399 -33.15 -4.67 11.98
N CYS A 400 -32.42 -5.30 12.90
CA CYS A 400 -32.99 -5.86 14.13
C CYS A 400 -32.03 -5.76 15.31
N ASP A 401 -32.16 -4.68 16.09
CA ASP A 401 -31.27 -4.30 17.18
C ASP A 401 -29.78 -4.33 16.78
N ASP A 402 -29.05 -5.41 17.04
CA ASP A 402 -27.62 -5.56 16.75
C ASP A 402 -27.30 -6.51 15.59
N LYS A 403 -28.32 -6.95 14.84
CA LYS A 403 -28.18 -7.89 13.72
C LYS A 403 -29.14 -7.58 12.57
N CYS A 404 -28.99 -8.32 11.48
CA CYS A 404 -29.88 -8.25 10.31
C CYS A 404 -30.69 -9.55 10.23
N CYS A 405 -32.01 -9.43 10.07
CA CYS A 405 -32.88 -10.57 9.82
C CYS A 405 -32.80 -10.99 8.35
N GLY A 406 -32.92 -12.29 8.10
CA GLY A 406 -32.88 -12.85 6.75
C GLY A 406 -33.99 -12.29 5.85
N GLU A 407 -33.86 -12.54 4.55
CA GLU A 407 -34.87 -12.10 3.58
C GLU A 407 -36.24 -12.71 3.92
N GLY A 408 -37.25 -11.85 4.13
CA GLY A 408 -38.59 -12.25 4.52
C GLY A 408 -38.78 -12.55 6.01
N GLU A 409 -37.75 -12.39 6.84
CA GLU A 409 -37.88 -12.37 8.30
C GLU A 409 -38.21 -10.95 8.79
N GLU A 410 -39.09 -10.85 9.77
CA GLU A 410 -39.41 -9.61 10.49
C GLU A 410 -38.66 -9.54 11.82
N CYS A 411 -38.27 -8.33 12.22
CA CYS A 411 -37.69 -8.09 13.53
C CYS A 411 -38.79 -7.92 14.57
N LEU A 412 -38.87 -8.86 15.51
CA LEU A 412 -39.66 -8.75 16.72
C LEU A 412 -38.88 -8.01 17.81
N GLY A 413 -39.56 -7.61 18.88
CA GLY A 413 -38.92 -6.96 20.04
C GLY A 413 -37.77 -7.79 20.63
N ASP A 414 -36.80 -7.10 21.24
CA ASP A 414 -35.56 -7.68 21.79
C ASP A 414 -34.64 -8.34 20.74
N GLY A 415 -34.74 -7.89 19.49
CA GLY A 415 -33.84 -8.31 18.43
C GLY A 415 -34.10 -9.74 17.98
N VAL A 416 -35.33 -10.24 17.98
CA VAL A 416 -35.63 -11.61 17.52
C VAL A 416 -36.09 -11.58 16.08
N CYS A 417 -35.36 -12.24 15.17
CA CYS A 417 -35.76 -12.39 13.77
C CYS A 417 -36.76 -13.53 13.64
N CYS A 418 -37.91 -13.27 13.01
CA CYS A 418 -38.95 -14.25 12.80
C CYS A 418 -39.39 -14.29 11.34
N GLY A 419 -39.29 -15.44 10.70
CA GLY A 419 -39.81 -15.61 9.36
C GLY A 419 -39.96 -17.08 8.99
N PRO A 420 -40.33 -17.35 7.73
CA PRO A 420 -40.75 -18.68 7.30
C PRO A 420 -39.71 -19.76 7.64
N PRO A 421 -40.14 -20.92 8.20
CA PRO A 421 -41.53 -21.36 8.34
C PRO A 421 -42.25 -20.82 9.60
N ASN A 422 -41.53 -20.18 10.52
CA ASN A 422 -42.09 -19.69 11.78
C ASN A 422 -43.08 -18.53 11.56
N ILE A 423 -44.03 -18.39 12.48
CA ILE A 423 -45.03 -17.31 12.49
C ILE A 423 -44.77 -16.35 13.66
N SER A 424 -45.00 -15.06 13.46
CA SER A 424 -44.91 -14.07 14.54
C SER A 424 -46.14 -14.11 15.43
N CYS A 425 -45.90 -13.95 16.73
CA CYS A 425 -46.91 -13.83 17.77
C CYS A 425 -46.52 -12.70 18.72
N GLY A 426 -46.84 -11.47 18.33
CA GLY A 426 -46.43 -10.27 19.06
C GLY A 426 -44.90 -10.13 19.11
N THR A 427 -44.30 -10.31 20.29
CA THR A 427 -42.83 -10.29 20.47
C THR A 427 -42.17 -11.67 20.36
N SER A 428 -42.95 -12.75 20.21
CA SER A 428 -42.42 -14.12 20.12
C SER A 428 -42.45 -14.66 18.69
N CYS A 429 -41.47 -15.50 18.36
CA CYS A 429 -41.46 -16.26 17.11
C CYS A 429 -41.87 -17.71 17.37
N CYS A 430 -42.97 -18.14 16.77
CA CYS A 430 -43.57 -19.44 17.02
C CYS A 430 -43.31 -20.41 15.86
N ASP A 431 -43.24 -21.70 16.18
CA ASP A 431 -43.20 -22.77 15.17
C ASP A 431 -44.39 -22.67 14.20
N GLU A 432 -44.23 -23.15 12.96
CA GLU A 432 -45.24 -23.04 11.90
C GLU A 432 -46.60 -23.67 12.24
N LEU A 433 -46.62 -24.63 13.18
CA LEU A 433 -47.84 -25.30 13.65
C LEU A 433 -48.37 -24.76 14.98
N ALA A 434 -47.67 -23.84 15.63
CA ALA A 434 -48.08 -23.30 16.92
C ALA A 434 -49.29 -22.35 16.78
N ASN A 435 -50.14 -22.32 17.80
CA ASN A 435 -51.23 -21.34 17.90
C ASN A 435 -50.74 -20.10 18.64
N CYS A 436 -50.90 -18.91 18.07
CA CYS A 436 -50.52 -17.66 18.74
C CYS A 436 -51.56 -17.25 19.79
N ASN A 437 -51.11 -17.04 21.04
CA ASN A 437 -51.90 -16.33 22.03
C ASN A 437 -51.62 -14.82 21.94
N GLU A 438 -52.42 -14.10 21.16
CA GLU A 438 -52.32 -12.64 20.96
C GLU A 438 -52.50 -11.81 22.26
N ALA A 439 -53.03 -12.41 23.34
CA ALA A 439 -53.19 -11.69 24.62
C ALA A 439 -51.90 -11.62 25.44
N THR A 440 -50.96 -12.54 25.21
CA THR A 440 -49.69 -12.64 25.95
C THR A 440 -48.47 -12.72 25.07
N ASP A 441 -48.63 -12.69 23.74
CA ASP A 441 -47.55 -12.85 22.77
C ASP A 441 -46.77 -14.15 22.98
N THR A 442 -47.49 -15.24 23.31
CA THR A 442 -46.89 -16.56 23.60
C THR A 442 -47.38 -17.63 22.62
N CYS A 443 -46.49 -18.58 22.30
CA CYS A 443 -46.77 -19.69 21.42
C CYS A 443 -47.39 -20.87 22.17
N CYS A 444 -48.60 -21.28 21.79
CA CYS A 444 -49.23 -22.52 22.23
C CYS A 444 -48.85 -23.66 21.28
N GLY A 445 -48.71 -24.89 21.79
CA GLY A 445 -48.49 -26.06 20.94
C GLY A 445 -49.62 -26.24 19.91
N PHE A 446 -49.37 -27.01 18.84
CA PHE A 446 -50.35 -27.19 17.77
C PHE A 446 -51.69 -27.82 18.23
N ASP A 447 -51.64 -28.65 19.28
CA ASP A 447 -52.81 -29.25 19.94
C ASP A 447 -53.33 -28.45 21.15
N GLN A 448 -52.81 -27.24 21.38
CA GLN A 448 -53.20 -26.38 22.51
C GLN A 448 -53.91 -25.12 22.02
N ASP A 449 -55.06 -24.81 22.61
CA ASP A 449 -55.82 -23.60 22.29
C ASP A 449 -55.36 -22.41 23.16
N PRO A 450 -55.13 -21.22 22.56
CA PRO A 450 -54.82 -20.01 23.32
C PRO A 450 -56.03 -19.56 24.15
N CYS A 451 -55.82 -19.35 25.46
CA CYS A 451 -56.90 -18.99 26.37
C CYS A 451 -56.48 -18.04 27.48
N GLY A 452 -57.03 -16.82 27.47
CA GLY A 452 -56.67 -15.81 28.45
C GLY A 452 -55.16 -15.57 28.43
N THR A 453 -54.49 -15.82 29.56
CA THR A 453 -53.02 -15.62 29.69
C THR A 453 -52.20 -16.90 29.50
N GLY A 454 -52.79 -17.99 29.01
CA GLY A 454 -52.12 -19.28 28.89
C GLY A 454 -52.55 -20.08 27.66
N CYS A 455 -52.10 -21.32 27.62
CA CYS A 455 -52.44 -22.31 26.60
C CYS A 455 -53.15 -23.47 27.30
N CYS A 456 -54.27 -23.91 26.76
CA CYS A 456 -55.00 -25.05 27.31
C CYS A 456 -54.31 -26.35 26.93
N GLU A 457 -54.27 -27.30 27.87
CA GLU A 457 -53.68 -28.61 27.60
C GLU A 457 -54.60 -29.41 26.66
N VAL A 458 -54.07 -30.48 26.06
CA VAL A 458 -54.86 -31.36 25.19
C VAL A 458 -56.03 -31.96 25.99
N GLY A 459 -57.26 -31.76 25.51
CA GLY A 459 -58.50 -32.18 26.19
C GLY A 459 -59.13 -31.10 27.08
N GLU A 460 -58.71 -29.85 26.94
CA GLU A 460 -59.33 -28.68 27.55
C GLU A 460 -59.81 -27.69 26.48
N SER A 461 -60.98 -27.10 26.69
CA SER A 461 -61.57 -26.04 25.87
C SER A 461 -61.45 -24.67 26.54
N CYS A 462 -61.19 -23.62 25.76
CA CYS A 462 -61.14 -22.26 26.29
C CYS A 462 -62.55 -21.68 26.53
N LEU A 463 -62.90 -21.42 27.79
CA LEU A 463 -64.18 -20.78 28.17
C LEU A 463 -63.93 -19.56 29.07
N GLY A 464 -64.25 -18.37 28.56
CA GLY A 464 -64.19 -17.14 29.36
C GLY A 464 -62.80 -16.79 29.87
N ASN A 465 -61.75 -17.00 29.06
CA ASN A 465 -60.34 -16.80 29.40
C ASN A 465 -59.78 -17.79 30.44
N SER A 466 -60.41 -18.95 30.63
CA SER A 466 -59.88 -20.04 31.45
C SER A 466 -60.02 -21.37 30.72
N CYS A 467 -59.02 -22.23 30.87
CA CYS A 467 -59.05 -23.58 30.32
C CYS A 467 -60.00 -24.44 31.13
N CYS A 468 -60.92 -25.12 30.44
CA CYS A 468 -61.92 -25.98 31.01
C CYS A 468 -61.72 -27.39 30.47
N PRO A 469 -61.46 -28.41 31.29
CA PRO A 469 -61.45 -29.79 30.84
C PRO A 469 -62.72 -30.10 30.05
N ASP A 470 -62.60 -30.79 28.92
CA ASP A 470 -63.74 -31.04 28.02
C ASP A 470 -64.92 -31.72 28.76
N ALA A 471 -64.61 -32.57 29.75
CA ALA A 471 -65.60 -33.22 30.64
C ALA A 471 -66.40 -32.26 31.54
N GLN A 472 -65.92 -31.03 31.71
CA GLN A 472 -66.54 -29.98 32.52
C GLN A 472 -67.18 -28.87 31.67
N VAL A 473 -67.05 -28.93 30.33
CA VAL A 473 -67.66 -27.96 29.43
C VAL A 473 -69.17 -28.14 29.43
N CYS A 474 -69.91 -27.10 29.83
CA CYS A 474 -71.37 -27.10 29.81
C CYS A 474 -71.89 -25.88 29.06
N GLY A 475 -72.00 -26.03 27.73
CA GLY A 475 -72.23 -24.93 26.80
C GLY A 475 -71.15 -23.86 26.91
N ASN A 476 -71.48 -22.69 27.46
CA ASN A 476 -70.55 -21.56 27.61
C ASN A 476 -70.00 -21.40 29.05
N ILE A 477 -70.23 -22.38 29.93
CA ILE A 477 -69.82 -22.33 31.34
C ILE A 477 -68.90 -23.54 31.62
N CYS A 478 -67.81 -23.29 32.35
CA CYS A 478 -67.00 -24.36 32.90
C CYS A 478 -67.54 -24.79 34.26
N CYS A 479 -67.87 -26.08 34.40
CA CYS A 479 -68.33 -26.61 35.66
C CYS A 479 -67.19 -26.65 36.69
N PRO A 480 -67.46 -26.40 38.00
CA PRO A 480 -66.44 -26.52 39.03
C PRO A 480 -65.87 -27.95 39.13
N ASP A 481 -64.65 -28.09 39.64
CA ASP A 481 -64.02 -29.39 39.88
C ASP A 481 -64.97 -30.40 40.58
N GLY A 482 -65.01 -31.61 40.02
CA GLY A 482 -65.89 -32.69 40.50
C GLY A 482 -67.34 -32.60 40.01
N ASN A 483 -67.67 -31.62 39.16
CA ASN A 483 -68.96 -31.54 38.49
C ASN A 483 -68.83 -31.87 36.99
N PHE A 484 -69.93 -32.29 36.38
CA PHE A 484 -70.06 -32.55 34.94
C PHE A 484 -71.29 -31.83 34.37
N CYS A 485 -71.36 -31.70 33.04
CA CYS A 485 -72.53 -31.13 32.38
C CYS A 485 -73.67 -32.16 32.30
N GLN A 486 -74.79 -31.90 32.99
CA GLN A 486 -75.92 -32.84 33.01
C GLN A 486 -76.72 -32.81 31.71
N ASP A 487 -76.86 -31.63 31.09
CA ASP A 487 -77.66 -31.42 29.89
C ASP A 487 -77.17 -30.23 29.07
N ASP A 488 -77.65 -30.14 27.81
CA ASP A 488 -77.38 -29.00 26.93
C ASP A 488 -77.91 -27.64 27.49
N ASN A 489 -78.61 -27.63 28.63
CA ASN A 489 -79.18 -26.42 29.26
C ASN A 489 -78.28 -25.80 30.35
N LEU A 490 -76.97 -26.04 30.32
CA LEU A 490 -75.97 -25.33 31.14
C LEU A 490 -76.04 -25.67 32.65
N THR A 491 -76.59 -26.82 33.04
CA THR A 491 -76.59 -27.24 34.45
C THR A 491 -75.42 -28.15 34.81
N CYS A 492 -74.58 -27.70 35.74
CA CYS A 492 -73.50 -28.49 36.33
C CYS A 492 -74.03 -29.32 37.50
N GLU A 493 -73.82 -30.64 37.46
CA GLU A 493 -74.16 -31.54 38.56
C GLU A 493 -72.90 -32.13 39.18
N ALA A 494 -72.87 -32.22 40.51
CA ALA A 494 -71.75 -32.82 41.24
C ALA A 494 -71.77 -34.34 41.12
N CYS A 495 -70.58 -34.92 40.99
CA CYS A 495 -70.48 -36.37 41.06
C CYS A 495 -70.97 -36.91 42.41
N PRO A 496 -71.63 -38.08 42.43
CA PRO A 496 -72.23 -38.63 43.64
C PRO A 496 -71.23 -38.82 44.78
N ASN A 497 -69.97 -39.12 44.46
CA ASN A 497 -68.87 -39.20 45.41
C ASN A 497 -67.75 -38.23 45.02
N ALA A 498 -67.12 -37.61 46.02
CA ALA A 498 -66.01 -36.66 45.82
C ALA A 498 -64.74 -37.27 45.18
N THR A 499 -64.69 -38.60 45.05
CA THR A 499 -63.59 -39.34 44.41
C THR A 499 -63.91 -39.78 42.99
N ASP A 500 -65.12 -39.53 42.51
CA ASP A 500 -65.53 -39.89 41.17
C ASP A 500 -65.07 -38.81 40.18
N THR A 501 -64.73 -39.22 38.95
CA THR A 501 -64.20 -38.34 37.90
C THR A 501 -65.32 -37.99 36.90
N PRO A 502 -65.56 -36.70 36.58
CA PRO A 502 -66.47 -36.27 35.52
C PRO A 502 -66.19 -36.91 34.15
N CYS A 503 -67.23 -37.05 33.32
CA CYS A 503 -67.14 -37.70 32.00
C CYS A 503 -68.08 -37.03 30.97
N ASP A 504 -67.63 -36.90 29.72
CA ASP A 504 -68.14 -35.98 28.68
C ASP A 504 -69.64 -36.12 28.31
N VAL A 505 -70.29 -37.28 28.53
CA VAL A 505 -71.70 -37.50 28.16
C VAL A 505 -72.65 -37.64 29.35
N GLY A 506 -72.46 -36.80 30.37
CA GLY A 506 -73.46 -36.67 31.43
C GLY A 506 -73.32 -37.72 32.55
N GLY A 507 -72.09 -38.08 32.93
CA GLY A 507 -71.87 -39.07 33.99
C GLY A 507 -70.57 -38.88 34.78
N CYS A 508 -70.40 -39.74 35.79
CA CYS A 508 -69.21 -39.79 36.63
C CYS A 508 -68.64 -41.21 36.69
N CYS A 509 -67.33 -41.31 36.56
CA CYS A 509 -66.60 -42.55 36.71
C CYS A 509 -66.20 -42.78 38.16
N PRO A 510 -66.41 -43.98 38.73
CA PRO A 510 -65.96 -44.32 40.07
C PRO A 510 -64.46 -44.07 40.27
N ALA A 511 -64.06 -43.83 41.52
CA ALA A 511 -62.66 -43.69 41.89
C ALA A 511 -61.77 -44.81 41.30
N GLY A 512 -60.69 -44.42 40.62
CA GLY A 512 -59.75 -45.35 39.98
C GLY A 512 -60.14 -45.78 38.56
N MET A 513 -61.19 -45.19 37.98
CA MET A 513 -61.54 -45.32 36.56
C MET A 513 -61.30 -44.01 35.80
N THR A 514 -60.98 -44.12 34.52
CA THR A 514 -60.79 -43.00 33.59
C THR A 514 -61.92 -43.02 32.56
N CYS A 515 -62.49 -41.85 32.26
CA CYS A 515 -63.44 -41.68 31.17
C CYS A 515 -62.71 -41.89 29.83
N GLN A 516 -63.25 -42.75 28.96
CA GLN A 516 -62.66 -43.09 27.67
C GLN A 516 -63.66 -42.86 26.54
N GLY A 517 -63.28 -42.02 25.58
CA GLY A 517 -64.00 -41.76 24.33
C GLY A 517 -65.27 -40.92 24.46
N ILE A 518 -65.82 -40.53 23.30
CA ILE A 518 -67.03 -39.71 23.16
C ILE A 518 -68.31 -40.35 23.71
N GLU A 519 -68.29 -41.64 24.07
CA GLU A 519 -69.44 -42.34 24.64
C GLU A 519 -69.44 -42.33 26.18
N GLY A 520 -68.42 -41.71 26.80
CA GLY A 520 -68.27 -41.54 28.24
C GLY A 520 -68.24 -42.85 29.03
N ILE A 521 -67.44 -43.81 28.57
CA ILE A 521 -67.34 -45.11 29.19
C ILE A 521 -66.18 -45.12 30.19
N CYS A 522 -66.45 -45.62 31.40
CA CYS A 522 -65.47 -45.69 32.47
C CYS A 522 -64.64 -46.98 32.37
N CYS A 523 -63.34 -46.84 32.10
CA CYS A 523 -62.40 -47.95 32.05
C CYS A 523 -61.38 -47.87 33.20
N GLY A 524 -60.70 -48.96 33.55
CA GLY A 524 -59.61 -48.90 34.53
C GLY A 524 -58.45 -48.00 34.05
N GLN A 525 -57.61 -47.50 34.96
CA GLN A 525 -56.50 -46.56 34.64
C GLN A 525 -55.49 -47.02 33.57
N GLN A 526 -55.49 -48.30 33.18
CA GLN A 526 -54.60 -48.85 32.14
C GLN A 526 -55.37 -49.44 30.95
N GLU A 527 -56.67 -49.17 30.87
CA GLU A 527 -57.55 -49.68 29.85
C GLU A 527 -58.04 -48.55 28.93
N LEU A 528 -58.09 -48.84 27.62
CA LEU A 528 -58.67 -48.00 26.59
C LEU A 528 -59.98 -48.65 26.13
N TYR A 529 -60.99 -47.83 25.80
CA TYR A 529 -62.22 -48.33 25.20
C TYR A 529 -62.01 -48.55 23.69
N CYS A 530 -61.93 -49.82 23.27
CA CYS A 530 -61.77 -50.19 21.87
C CYS A 530 -62.57 -51.46 21.54
N ASP A 531 -63.07 -51.58 20.31
CA ASP A 531 -63.93 -52.70 19.87
C ASP A 531 -65.16 -52.94 20.77
N GLY A 532 -65.71 -51.88 21.36
CA GLY A 532 -66.90 -51.95 22.22
C GLY A 532 -66.64 -52.42 23.66
N ALA A 533 -65.38 -52.52 24.11
CA ALA A 533 -65.03 -52.91 25.48
C ALA A 533 -63.77 -52.21 26.01
N CYS A 534 -63.65 -52.07 27.33
CA CYS A 534 -62.41 -51.65 28.00
C CYS A 534 -61.37 -52.78 27.91
N ARG A 535 -60.19 -52.49 27.36
CA ARG A 535 -59.07 -53.43 27.21
C ARG A 535 -57.74 -52.77 27.55
N PRO A 536 -56.71 -53.51 28.00
CA PRO A 536 -55.38 -52.94 28.23
C PRO A 536 -54.86 -52.17 27.00
N ALA A 537 -54.25 -50.99 27.19
CA ALA A 537 -53.90 -50.08 26.10
C ALA A 537 -53.12 -50.73 24.93
N GLY A 538 -52.25 -51.70 25.23
CA GLY A 538 -51.49 -52.45 24.22
C GLY A 538 -52.32 -53.36 23.30
N GLU A 539 -53.58 -53.66 23.64
CA GLU A 539 -54.49 -54.43 22.79
C GLU A 539 -55.30 -53.56 21.82
N CYS A 540 -55.40 -52.26 22.07
CA CYS A 540 -56.17 -51.33 21.25
C CYS A 540 -55.38 -50.76 20.05
N ILE A 541 -54.06 -50.98 19.99
CA ILE A 541 -53.22 -50.60 18.85
C ILE A 541 -53.20 -51.78 17.87
N LYS A 542 -54.11 -51.78 16.89
CA LYS A 542 -54.13 -52.72 15.78
C LYS A 542 -54.27 -52.04 14.43
#